data_AF-A0A6N4DZA3-F1
#
_entry.id   AF-A0A6N4DZA3-F1
#
_cell.length_a   1.000
_cell.length_b   1.000
_cell.length_c   1.000
_cell.angle_alpha   90.00
_cell.angle_beta   90.00
_cell.angle_gamma   90.00
#
_symmetry.space_group_name_H-M   'P 1'
#
loop_
_entity.id
_entity.type
_entity.pdbx_description
1 polymer ?
#
loop_
_entity_poly.entity_id
_entity_poly.type
_entity_poly.pdbx_seq_one_letter_code
_entity_poly.pdbx_strand_id
1 'polypeptide(L)'
;MLQCAGRSRDERRTVGAVTAVALASRFWGLGCPKIFHEVATLLFHLDESQIENFHDPEKNCGAGWSSVTLGPTGELRPCPMFEERYLTLGNLVEHSLEDVLRDSSDRFRYLTTIETPSPESCGGCVNSSLCMGCIARPVTVNRGDFSECGWGRKTGIMRFVEAP
;
A
#
# COMPACT_ATOMS: atom_id res chain seq x y z
N MET A 1 19.96 -0.44 35.51
CA MET A 1 19.67 0.57 34.47
C MET A 1 20.59 0.31 33.30
N LEU A 2 20.07 -0.17 32.17
CA LEU A 2 20.85 -0.37 30.95
C LEU A 2 20.11 0.34 29.82
N GLN A 3 20.77 1.36 29.28
CA GLN A 3 20.31 2.22 28.20
C GLN A 3 20.12 1.40 26.92
N CYS A 4 18.96 1.52 26.27
CA CYS A 4 18.76 1.06 24.91
C CYS A 4 19.50 2.00 23.95
N ALA A 5 20.65 1.55 23.45
CA ALA A 5 21.34 2.17 22.33
C ALA A 5 20.45 2.10 21.08
N GLY A 6 20.17 3.26 20.46
CA GLY A 6 19.39 3.35 19.23
C GLY A 6 20.11 2.70 18.06
N ARG A 7 19.47 1.70 17.43
CA ARG A 7 19.93 1.13 16.15
C ARG A 7 19.63 2.08 15.00
N SER A 8 20.60 2.21 14.10
CA SER A 8 20.55 3.07 12.92
C SER A 8 19.42 2.64 11.96
N ARG A 9 18.98 3.58 11.12
CA ARG A 9 17.85 3.43 10.19
C ARG A 9 18.08 2.35 9.11
N ASP A 10 19.34 1.96 8.91
CA ASP A 10 19.79 1.01 7.88
C ASP A 10 19.60 -0.45 8.30
N GLU A 11 19.85 -0.79 9.57
CA GLU A 11 19.56 -2.13 10.10
C GLU A 11 18.06 -2.48 10.06
N ARG A 12 17.18 -1.47 10.01
CA ARG A 12 15.73 -1.71 9.86
C ARG A 12 15.34 -2.17 8.45
N ARG A 13 16.13 -1.86 7.41
CA ARG A 13 15.86 -2.28 6.02
C ARG A 13 16.16 -3.76 5.81
N THR A 14 17.29 -4.24 6.32
CA THR A 14 17.65 -5.66 6.25
C THR A 14 16.69 -6.51 7.09
N VAL A 15 16.23 -5.99 8.23
CA VAL A 15 15.25 -6.68 9.08
C VAL A 15 13.87 -6.72 8.42
N GLY A 16 13.47 -5.72 7.61
CA GLY A 16 12.19 -5.73 6.89
C GLY A 16 12.06 -6.88 5.88
N ALA A 17 13.11 -7.10 5.07
CA ALA A 17 13.17 -8.22 4.13
C ALA A 17 13.22 -9.59 4.85
N VAL A 18 13.96 -9.68 5.96
CA VAL A 18 14.07 -10.91 6.75
C VAL A 18 12.79 -11.19 7.57
N THR A 19 12.01 -10.16 7.94
CA THR A 19 10.76 -10.34 8.70
C THR A 19 9.65 -10.93 7.83
N ALA A 20 9.61 -10.64 6.52
CA ALA A 20 8.73 -11.31 5.57
C ALA A 20 9.02 -12.83 5.50
N VAL A 21 10.30 -13.21 5.54
CA VAL A 21 10.74 -14.62 5.58
C VAL A 21 10.41 -15.28 6.93
N ALA A 22 10.54 -14.55 8.05
CA ALA A 22 10.24 -15.07 9.38
C ALA A 22 8.73 -15.29 9.63
N LEU A 23 7.85 -14.48 9.03
CA LEU A 23 6.39 -14.69 9.12
C LEU A 23 5.92 -15.88 8.27
N ALA A 24 6.58 -16.16 7.14
CA ALA A 24 6.26 -17.30 6.27
C ALA A 24 6.49 -18.67 6.95
N SER A 25 7.38 -18.76 7.93
CA SER A 25 7.66 -20.01 8.66
C SER A 25 6.64 -20.33 9.78
N ARG A 26 5.71 -19.42 10.09
CA ARG A 26 4.64 -19.64 11.09
C ARG A 26 3.27 -19.96 10.50
N PHE A 27 3.12 -19.95 9.18
CA PHE A 27 1.84 -20.18 8.48
C PHE A 27 1.69 -21.58 7.86
N TRP A 28 2.55 -22.54 8.22
CA TRP A 28 2.48 -23.94 7.78
C TRP A 28 1.16 -24.68 8.10
N GLY A 29 0.20 -24.04 8.78
CA GLY A 29 -1.08 -24.65 9.19
C GLY A 29 -2.32 -24.26 8.38
N LEU A 30 -2.25 -23.32 7.42
CA LEU A 30 -3.46 -22.77 6.76
C LEU A 30 -3.38 -22.86 5.22
N GLY A 31 -3.25 -24.07 4.70
CA GLY A 31 -4.12 -24.57 3.63
C GLY A 31 -4.26 -23.84 2.29
N CYS A 32 -3.30 -23.06 1.78
CA CYS A 32 -3.35 -22.63 0.36
C CYS A 32 -1.96 -22.65 -0.33
N PRO A 33 -1.56 -23.77 -0.96
CA PRO A 33 -0.22 -23.96 -1.53
C PRO A 33 0.11 -23.04 -2.72
N LYS A 34 -0.88 -22.49 -3.42
CA LYS A 34 -0.66 -21.69 -4.65
C LYS A 34 -0.09 -20.30 -4.35
N ILE A 35 -0.62 -19.63 -3.33
CA ILE A 35 -0.25 -18.25 -2.97
C ILE A 35 1.21 -18.16 -2.49
N PHE A 36 1.69 -19.19 -1.78
CA PHE A 36 3.06 -19.21 -1.26
C PHE A 36 4.13 -19.31 -2.34
N HIS A 37 3.85 -20.00 -3.45
CA HIS A 37 4.84 -20.16 -4.53
C HIS A 37 5.00 -18.86 -5.31
N GLU A 38 3.90 -18.18 -5.65
CA GLU A 38 3.92 -16.95 -6.47
C GLU A 38 4.59 -15.78 -5.74
N VAL A 39 4.30 -15.58 -4.45
CA VAL A 39 4.90 -14.49 -3.66
C VAL A 39 6.40 -14.70 -3.45
N ALA A 40 6.87 -15.95 -3.31
CA ALA A 40 8.29 -16.26 -3.21
C ALA A 40 9.01 -15.98 -4.54
N THR A 41 8.45 -16.38 -5.68
CA THR A 41 9.09 -16.24 -7.00
C THR A 41 9.33 -14.76 -7.39
N LEU A 42 8.43 -13.86 -7.02
CA LEU A 42 8.51 -12.45 -7.38
C LEU A 42 9.53 -11.66 -6.55
N LEU A 43 9.75 -12.02 -5.28
CA LEU A 43 10.82 -11.44 -4.46
C LEU A 43 12.23 -11.81 -4.95
N PHE A 44 12.37 -12.90 -5.72
CA PHE A 44 13.64 -13.32 -6.31
C PHE A 44 13.92 -12.76 -7.71
N HIS A 45 12.97 -12.08 -8.37
CA HIS A 45 13.12 -11.60 -9.75
C HIS A 45 13.17 -10.06 -9.89
N LEU A 46 13.07 -9.31 -8.79
CA LEU A 46 13.28 -7.87 -8.82
C LEU A 46 14.78 -7.57 -8.70
N ASP A 47 15.39 -7.16 -9.81
CA ASP A 47 16.76 -6.65 -9.87
C ASP A 47 16.90 -5.41 -8.98
N GLU A 48 17.91 -5.40 -8.10
CA GLU A 48 18.19 -4.31 -7.15
C GLU A 48 18.29 -2.93 -7.84
N SER A 49 18.74 -2.89 -9.10
CA SER A 49 18.85 -1.66 -9.90
C SER A 49 17.52 -0.97 -10.22
N GLN A 50 16.40 -1.69 -10.15
CA GLN A 50 15.06 -1.12 -10.37
C GLN A 50 14.46 -0.50 -9.10
N ILE A 51 15.03 -0.78 -7.93
CA ILE A 51 14.52 -0.32 -6.62
C ILE A 51 14.97 1.12 -6.32
N GLU A 52 16.11 1.55 -6.87
CA GLU A 52 16.76 2.80 -6.48
C GLU A 52 16.04 4.10 -6.93
N ASN A 53 15.07 4.04 -7.85
CA ASN A 53 14.43 5.24 -8.41
C ASN A 53 12.94 5.45 -8.04
N PHE A 54 12.35 4.60 -7.19
CA PHE A 54 10.91 4.66 -6.90
C PHE A 54 10.54 5.39 -5.59
N HIS A 55 11.54 5.83 -4.82
CA HIS A 55 11.33 6.06 -3.39
C HIS A 55 11.60 7.50 -2.98
N ASP A 56 10.55 8.31 -2.94
CA ASP A 56 10.51 9.52 -2.11
C ASP A 56 9.67 9.23 -0.84
N PRO A 57 10.31 8.81 0.27
CA PRO A 57 9.61 8.46 1.50
C PRO A 57 8.91 9.64 2.17
N GLU A 58 9.15 10.85 1.69
CA GLU A 58 8.55 12.06 2.25
C GLU A 58 7.14 12.29 1.72
N LYS A 59 6.76 11.66 0.59
CA LYS A 59 5.48 11.92 -0.08
C LYS A 59 4.31 11.08 0.45
N ASN A 60 4.52 9.78 0.72
CA ASN A 60 3.49 8.92 1.31
C ASN A 60 4.03 7.73 2.13
N CYS A 61 3.10 7.02 2.79
CA CYS A 61 3.40 5.98 3.78
C CYS A 61 3.77 4.59 3.23
N GLY A 62 3.80 4.39 1.91
CA GLY A 62 4.11 3.08 1.33
C GLY A 62 2.91 2.21 0.92
N ALA A 63 1.69 2.69 1.15
CA ALA A 63 0.47 1.94 0.85
C ALA A 63 0.33 1.68 -0.65
N GLY A 64 0.30 0.39 -1.03
CA GLY A 64 0.09 -0.06 -2.39
C GLY A 64 1.31 -0.07 -3.29
N TRP A 65 2.52 0.18 -2.77
CA TRP A 65 3.75 0.06 -3.57
C TRP A 65 4.94 -0.52 -2.82
N SER A 66 5.12 -0.20 -1.53
CA SER A 66 6.09 -0.89 -0.67
C SER A 66 5.43 -1.92 0.24
N SER A 67 4.11 -1.84 0.39
CA SER A 67 3.30 -2.82 1.11
C SER A 67 1.94 -2.97 0.45
N VAL A 68 1.39 -4.18 0.50
CA VAL A 68 0.02 -4.50 0.10
C VAL A 68 -0.60 -5.40 1.15
N THR A 69 -1.93 -5.42 1.23
CA THR A 69 -2.69 -6.29 2.13
C THR A 69 -3.45 -7.31 1.33
N LEU A 70 -3.21 -8.59 1.60
CA LEU A 70 -4.04 -9.68 1.11
C LEU A 70 -5.13 -9.96 2.15
N GLY A 71 -6.38 -9.85 1.74
CA GLY A 71 -7.49 -10.23 2.61
C GLY A 71 -7.96 -11.67 2.40
N PRO A 72 -8.94 -12.11 3.20
CA PRO A 72 -9.30 -13.52 3.33
C PRO A 72 -9.96 -14.09 2.07
N THR A 73 -10.50 -13.24 1.19
CA THR A 73 -11.15 -13.64 -0.07
C THR A 73 -10.24 -13.50 -1.29
N GLY A 74 -8.95 -13.22 -1.07
CA GLY A 74 -7.94 -13.10 -2.12
C GLY A 74 -7.73 -11.69 -2.63
N GLU A 75 -8.52 -10.72 -2.18
CA GLU A 75 -8.41 -9.32 -2.58
C GLU A 75 -7.09 -8.71 -2.10
N LEU A 76 -6.41 -8.03 -3.02
CA LEU A 76 -5.26 -7.19 -2.72
C LEU A 76 -5.73 -5.76 -2.51
N ARG A 77 -5.29 -5.14 -1.42
CA ARG A 77 -5.59 -3.75 -1.05
C ARG A 77 -4.30 -2.98 -0.80
N PRO A 78 -4.27 -1.65 -1.01
CA PRO A 78 -3.06 -0.86 -0.77
C PRO A 78 -2.56 -0.92 0.68
N CYS A 79 -3.47 -0.99 1.66
CA CYS A 79 -3.14 -1.20 3.06
C CYS A 79 -4.37 -1.72 3.81
N PRO A 80 -4.23 -2.13 5.10
CA PRO A 80 -5.36 -2.65 5.87
C PRO A 80 -6.48 -1.63 6.09
N MET A 81 -6.16 -0.33 6.05
CA MET A 81 -7.12 0.77 6.23
C MET A 81 -7.93 1.10 4.98
N PHE A 82 -7.48 0.70 3.79
CA PHE A 82 -8.30 0.82 2.58
C PHE A 82 -9.39 -0.23 2.61
N GLU A 83 -10.65 0.19 2.61
CA GLU A 83 -11.76 -0.76 2.54
C GLU A 83 -11.86 -1.33 1.12
N GLU A 84 -12.14 -2.64 1.03
CA GLU A 84 -12.20 -3.38 -0.24
C GLU A 84 -13.14 -2.73 -1.25
N ARG A 85 -14.31 -2.25 -0.81
CA ARG A 85 -15.32 -1.62 -1.67
C ARG A 85 -14.87 -0.35 -2.39
N TYR A 86 -13.76 0.25 -1.99
CA TYR A 86 -13.30 1.53 -2.55
C TYR A 86 -12.14 1.34 -3.51
N LEU A 87 -11.16 0.50 -3.17
CA LEU A 87 -9.98 0.30 -4.02
C LEU A 87 -9.36 -1.07 -3.74
N THR A 88 -9.41 -1.93 -4.77
CA THR A 88 -8.65 -3.17 -4.84
C THR A 88 -7.50 -3.05 -5.85
N LEU A 89 -6.47 -3.86 -5.71
CA LEU A 89 -5.38 -3.97 -6.66
C LEU A 89 -5.55 -5.22 -7.55
N GLY A 90 -6.41 -6.16 -7.18
CA GLY A 90 -6.68 -7.41 -7.89
C GLY A 90 -7.15 -8.48 -6.91
N ASN A 91 -7.38 -9.70 -7.40
CA ASN A 91 -7.74 -10.85 -6.58
C ASN A 91 -6.88 -12.07 -6.94
N LEU A 92 -6.11 -12.60 -5.97
CA LEU A 92 -5.19 -13.73 -6.16
C LEU A 92 -5.88 -15.11 -6.17
N VAL A 93 -7.17 -15.19 -5.91
CA VAL A 93 -7.99 -16.39 -6.14
C VAL A 93 -8.38 -16.49 -7.61
N GLU A 94 -8.53 -15.36 -8.29
CA GLU A 94 -9.02 -15.26 -9.67
C GLU A 94 -7.89 -15.14 -10.69
N HIS A 95 -6.82 -14.45 -10.33
CA HIS A 95 -5.70 -14.11 -11.22
C HIS A 95 -4.36 -14.44 -10.56
N SER A 96 -3.32 -14.72 -11.35
CA SER A 96 -1.96 -14.83 -10.80
C SER A 96 -1.46 -13.46 -10.36
N LEU A 97 -0.44 -13.44 -9.51
CA LEU A 97 0.18 -12.18 -9.09
C LEU A 97 0.75 -11.37 -10.28
N GLU A 98 1.33 -12.02 -11.29
CA GLU A 98 1.86 -11.35 -12.49
C GLU A 98 0.74 -10.67 -13.29
N ASP A 99 -0.41 -11.34 -13.44
CA ASP A 99 -1.58 -10.77 -14.10
C ASP A 99 -2.08 -9.54 -13.35
N VAL A 100 -2.20 -9.65 -12.01
CA VAL A 100 -2.58 -8.51 -11.16
C VAL A 100 -1.61 -7.33 -11.29
N LEU A 101 -0.30 -7.58 -11.25
CA LEU A 101 0.70 -6.53 -11.36
C LEU A 101 0.67 -5.84 -12.72
N ARG A 102 0.44 -6.61 -13.79
CA ARG A 102 0.34 -6.08 -15.16
C ARG A 102 -0.94 -5.26 -15.34
N ASP A 103 -2.07 -5.83 -14.96
CA ASP A 103 -3.40 -5.29 -15.24
C ASP A 103 -3.72 -4.07 -14.36
N SER A 104 -3.19 -4.02 -13.13
CA SER A 104 -3.30 -2.88 -12.22
C SER A 104 -2.06 -1.98 -12.17
N SER A 105 -1.19 -2.06 -13.19
CA SER A 105 0.10 -1.36 -13.19
C SER A 105 -0.03 0.16 -13.13
N ASP A 106 -1.14 0.74 -13.55
CA ASP A 106 -1.47 2.16 -13.42
C ASP A 106 -1.79 2.54 -11.96
N ARG A 107 -2.59 1.73 -11.25
CA ARG A 107 -2.88 1.87 -9.81
C ARG A 107 -1.59 1.82 -9.00
N PHE A 108 -0.71 0.84 -9.26
CA PHE A 108 0.59 0.73 -8.58
C PHE A 108 1.46 1.98 -8.81
N ARG A 109 1.61 2.44 -10.06
CA ARG A 109 2.37 3.66 -10.39
C ARG A 109 1.76 4.92 -9.78
N TYR A 110 0.43 4.98 -9.68
CA TYR A 110 -0.22 6.09 -9.01
C TYR A 110 0.10 6.13 -7.51
N LEU A 111 0.06 4.97 -6.85
CA LEU A 111 0.28 4.87 -5.41
C LEU A 111 1.73 5.20 -5.00
N THR A 112 2.71 5.08 -5.90
CA THR A 112 4.09 5.55 -5.63
C THR A 112 4.21 7.07 -5.66
N THR A 113 3.30 7.78 -6.35
CA THR A 113 3.42 9.23 -6.60
C THR A 113 2.44 10.09 -5.82
N ILE A 114 1.34 9.50 -5.34
CA ILE A 114 0.32 10.24 -4.59
C ILE A 114 0.90 10.87 -3.32
N GLU A 115 0.62 12.15 -3.10
CA GLU A 115 0.96 12.87 -1.87
C GLU A 115 -0.09 12.60 -0.79
N THR A 116 0.34 12.46 0.46
CA THR A 116 -0.61 12.41 1.59
C THR A 116 -1.33 13.74 1.81
N PRO A 117 -2.54 13.74 2.41
CA PRO A 117 -3.23 14.97 2.76
C PRO A 117 -2.41 15.82 3.73
N SER A 118 -2.38 17.12 3.45
CA SER A 118 -1.72 18.16 4.22
C SER A 118 -2.65 19.39 4.35
N PRO A 119 -2.40 20.31 5.31
CA PRO A 119 -3.17 21.56 5.40
C PRO A 119 -3.21 22.34 4.08
N GLU A 120 -2.08 22.38 3.37
CA GLU A 120 -1.92 23.11 2.10
C GLU A 120 -2.71 22.45 0.96
N SER A 121 -2.70 21.11 0.90
CA SER A 121 -3.42 20.37 -0.15
C SER A 121 -4.93 20.27 0.10
N CYS A 122 -5.39 20.44 1.34
CA CYS A 122 -6.79 20.29 1.72
C CYS A 122 -7.62 21.58 1.64
N GLY A 123 -6.99 22.77 1.66
CA GLY A 123 -7.70 24.04 1.52
C GLY A 123 -8.61 24.42 2.69
N GLY A 124 -8.22 24.11 3.94
CA GLY A 124 -9.00 24.49 5.14
C GLY A 124 -10.16 23.55 5.49
N CYS A 125 -10.15 22.32 4.98
CA CYS A 125 -11.16 21.30 5.29
C CYS A 125 -11.26 21.00 6.81
N VAL A 126 -12.49 20.91 7.33
CA VAL A 126 -12.78 20.54 8.73
C VAL A 126 -12.24 19.14 9.11
N ASN A 127 -12.14 18.24 8.14
CA ASN A 127 -11.63 16.88 8.33
C ASN A 127 -10.11 16.76 8.13
N SER A 128 -9.38 17.86 7.95
CA SER A 128 -7.94 17.85 7.65
C SER A 128 -7.12 17.11 8.71
N SER A 129 -7.41 17.31 9.99
CA SER A 129 -6.74 16.63 11.11
C SER A 129 -6.97 15.12 11.13
N LEU A 130 -8.14 14.66 10.66
CA LEU A 130 -8.43 13.25 10.51
C LEU A 130 -7.64 12.66 9.33
N CYS A 131 -7.60 13.35 8.19
CA CYS A 131 -7.02 12.84 6.95
C CYS A 131 -5.49 12.91 6.88
N MET A 132 -4.85 13.79 7.66
CA MET A 132 -3.43 14.10 7.55
C MET A 132 -2.52 12.86 7.58
N GLY A 133 -1.58 12.77 6.64
CA GLY A 133 -0.58 11.71 6.57
C GLY A 133 -1.10 10.33 6.14
N CYS A 134 -2.37 10.19 5.75
CA CYS A 134 -2.94 8.92 5.33
C CYS A 134 -3.79 9.06 4.06
N ILE A 135 -3.45 8.33 3.00
CA ILE A 135 -4.22 8.36 1.75
C ILE A 135 -5.55 7.56 1.82
N ALA A 136 -5.70 6.64 2.79
CA ALA A 136 -6.92 5.84 2.97
C ALA A 136 -8.03 6.61 3.71
N ARG A 137 -7.69 7.47 4.67
CA ARG A 137 -8.69 8.19 5.48
C ARG A 137 -9.58 9.13 4.67
N PRO A 138 -9.07 9.93 3.72
CA PRO A 138 -9.92 10.72 2.84
C PRO A 138 -10.94 9.87 2.10
N VAL A 139 -10.58 8.65 1.69
CA VAL A 139 -11.46 7.75 0.95
C VAL A 139 -12.65 7.33 1.81
N THR A 140 -12.39 6.91 3.06
CA THR A 140 -13.45 6.57 4.02
C THR A 140 -14.29 7.79 4.42
N VAL A 141 -13.66 8.94 4.69
CA VAL A 141 -14.36 10.18 5.10
C VAL A 141 -15.30 10.68 4.01
N ASN A 142 -14.85 10.64 2.75
CA ASN A 142 -15.62 11.08 1.60
C ASN A 142 -16.53 9.98 1.04
N ARG A 143 -16.45 8.75 1.55
CA ARG A 143 -17.17 7.58 1.03
C ARG A 143 -17.00 7.40 -0.49
N GLY A 144 -15.80 7.65 -0.99
CA GLY A 144 -15.50 7.64 -2.42
C GLY A 144 -15.89 8.89 -3.21
N ASP A 145 -16.68 9.83 -2.66
CA ASP A 145 -17.07 11.07 -3.34
C ASP A 145 -16.16 12.25 -2.98
N PHE A 146 -15.22 12.55 -3.88
CA PHE A 146 -14.25 13.64 -3.70
C PHE A 146 -14.70 14.98 -4.29
N SER A 147 -15.98 15.17 -4.63
CA SER A 147 -16.53 16.41 -5.20
C SER A 147 -16.15 17.65 -4.39
N GLU A 148 -16.21 17.56 -3.06
CA GLU A 148 -15.87 18.63 -2.11
C GLU A 148 -14.45 18.52 -1.51
N CYS A 149 -13.68 17.49 -1.87
CA CYS A 149 -12.37 17.25 -1.30
C CYS A 149 -11.26 17.92 -2.12
N GLY A 150 -10.68 19.01 -1.61
CA GLY A 150 -9.56 19.71 -2.25
C GLY A 150 -8.35 18.80 -2.55
N TRP A 151 -7.97 17.96 -1.58
CA TRP A 151 -6.89 16.99 -1.75
C TRP A 151 -7.23 15.96 -2.83
N GLY A 152 -8.43 15.37 -2.79
CA GLY A 152 -8.85 14.35 -3.76
C GLY A 152 -8.87 14.88 -5.19
N ARG A 153 -9.35 16.11 -5.39
CA ARG A 153 -9.32 16.79 -6.71
C ARG A 153 -7.89 17.08 -7.17
N LYS A 154 -7.01 17.52 -6.27
CA LYS A 154 -5.59 17.79 -6.58
C LYS A 154 -4.86 16.51 -6.99
N THR A 155 -5.07 15.42 -6.26
CA THR A 155 -4.33 14.16 -6.48
C THR A 155 -4.95 13.25 -7.53
N GLY A 156 -6.22 13.47 -7.91
CA GLY A 156 -6.89 12.63 -8.90
C GLY A 156 -7.26 11.23 -8.40
N ILE A 157 -7.33 11.01 -7.09
CA ILE A 157 -7.58 9.67 -6.51
C ILE A 157 -8.92 9.06 -6.95
N MET A 158 -9.89 9.90 -7.31
CA MET A 158 -11.20 9.47 -7.84
C MET A 158 -11.11 8.65 -9.14
N ARG A 159 -9.94 8.61 -9.81
CA ARG A 159 -9.73 7.74 -10.99
C ARG A 159 -9.66 6.27 -10.62
N PHE A 160 -9.30 5.97 -9.38
CA PHE A 160 -9.03 4.61 -8.90
C PHE A 160 -9.98 4.17 -7.79
N VAL A 161 -10.66 5.12 -7.16
CA VAL A 161 -11.61 4.83 -6.10
C VAL A 161 -13.01 4.70 -6.65
N GLU A 162 -13.69 3.62 -6.29
CA GLU A 162 -15.09 3.36 -6.62
C GLU A 162 -15.99 3.97 -5.55
N ALA A 163 -17.05 4.67 -5.96
CA ALA A 163 -18.10 5.10 -5.05
C ALA A 163 -19.04 3.91 -4.78
N PRO A 164 -19.50 3.71 -3.53
CA PRO A 164 -20.35 2.60 -3.14
C PRO A 164 -21.78 2.72 -3.67
#